data_AF-A0A2E8GR11-F1
#
_entry.id   AF-A0A2E8GR11-F1
#
_cell.length_a   1.000
_cell.length_b   1.000
_cell.length_c   1.000
_cell.angle_alpha   90.00
_cell.angle_beta   90.00
_cell.angle_gamma   90.00
#
_symmetry.space_group_name_H-M   'P 1'
#
loop_
_entity.id
_entity.type
_entity.pdbx_description
1 polymer ?
#
loop_
_entity_poly.entity_id
_entity_poly.type
_entity_poly.pdbx_seq_one_letter_code
_entity_poly.pdbx_strand_id
1 'polypeptide(L)' 'MALTGILTGLTAPLADAGISVFAVSTVDTDYLLVRKGSFERAVAVLRGKGHTVLEKQAANKIGEGQQEIKK' A
#
# COMPACT_ATOMS: atom_id res chain seq x y z
N MET A 1 20.23 -13.79 5.64
CA MET A 1 19.63 -13.11 6.80
C MET A 1 19.21 -11.66 6.44
N ALA A 2 18.52 -11.44 5.32
CA ALA A 2 18.20 -10.08 4.83
C ALA A 2 16.70 -9.73 4.90
N LEU A 3 15.81 -10.72 4.78
CA LEU A 3 14.36 -10.52 4.70
C LEU A 3 13.76 -9.93 5.99
N THR A 4 14.23 -10.38 7.15
CA THR A 4 13.80 -9.88 8.46
C THR A 4 14.16 -8.40 8.66
N GLY A 5 15.28 -7.93 8.09
CA GLY A 5 15.72 -6.54 8.22
C GLY A 5 14.80 -5.57 7.48
N ILE A 6 14.39 -5.91 6.25
CA ILE A 6 13.50 -5.07 5.43
C ILE A 6 12.12 -4.97 6.08
N LEU A 7 11.53 -6.11 6.45
CA LEU A 7 10.24 -6.15 7.13
C LEU A 7 10.26 -5.34 8.42
N THR A 8 11.29 -5.49 9.26
CA THR A 8 11.42 -4.71 10.51
C THR A 8 11.43 -3.20 10.24
N GLY A 9 12.15 -2.75 9.20
CA GLY A 9 12.21 -1.34 8.82
C GLY A 9 10.86 -0.73 8.40
N LEU A 10 9.90 -1.56 7.97
CA LEU A 10 8.55 -1.15 7.60
C LEU A 10 7.55 -1.36 8.73
N THR A 11 7.62 -2.50 9.44
CA THR A 11 6.63 -2.88 10.45
C THR A 11 6.84 -2.17 11.78
N ALA A 12 8.08 -1.91 12.20
CA ALA A 12 8.36 -1.21 13.44
C ALA A 12 7.72 0.19 13.51
N PRO A 13 7.92 1.10 12.53
CA PRO A 13 7.30 2.42 12.60
C PRO A 13 5.77 2.39 12.50
N LEU A 14 5.21 1.41 11.79
CA LEU A 14 3.76 1.22 11.72
C LEU A 14 3.19 0.71 13.05
N ALA A 15 3.90 -0.20 13.73
CA ALA A 15 3.53 -0.69 15.05
C ALA A 15 3.58 0.43 16.11
N ASP A 16 4.63 1.26 16.11
CA ASP A 16 4.76 2.44 16.98
C ASP A 16 3.56 3.41 16.80
N ALA A 17 3.03 3.51 15.58
CA ALA A 17 1.88 4.33 15.26
C ALA A 17 0.52 3.62 15.49
N GLY A 18 0.52 2.41 16.06
CA GLY A 18 -0.69 1.61 16.30
C GLY A 18 -1.40 1.16 15.01
N ILE A 19 -0.67 1.01 13.91
CA ILE A 19 -1.20 0.58 12.62
C ILE A 19 -0.93 -0.90 12.44
N SER A 20 -2.00 -1.70 12.49
CA SER A 20 -1.92 -3.13 12.20
C SER A 20 -1.62 -3.37 10.72
N VAL A 21 -0.73 -4.32 10.46
CA VAL A 21 -0.34 -4.76 9.12
C VAL A 21 -0.58 -6.25 8.95
N PHE A 22 -0.79 -6.67 7.71
CA PHE A 22 -0.83 -8.08 7.31
C PHE A 22 0.16 -8.30 6.17
N ALA A 23 1.11 -9.20 6.34
CA ALA A 23 2.17 -9.45 5.37
C ALA A 23 1.84 -10.69 4.51
N VAL A 24 1.97 -10.55 3.20
CA VAL A 24 1.83 -11.64 2.22
C VAL A 24 3.08 -11.65 1.35
N SER A 25 3.85 -12.72 1.43
CA SER A 25 5.06 -12.89 0.62
C SER A 25 4.77 -13.78 -0.59
N THR A 26 5.30 -13.40 -1.75
CA THR A 26 5.39 -14.26 -2.93
C THR A 26 6.86 -14.63 -3.18
N VAL A 27 7.15 -15.35 -4.27
CA VAL A 27 8.53 -15.64 -4.68
C VAL A 27 9.29 -14.34 -5.00
N ASP A 28 8.60 -13.35 -5.56
CA ASP A 28 9.23 -12.15 -6.12
C ASP A 28 9.07 -10.90 -5.25
N THR A 29 8.09 -10.85 -4.35
CA THR A 29 7.77 -9.63 -3.62
C THR A 29 7.02 -9.86 -2.31
N ASP A 30 7.17 -8.92 -1.38
CA ASP A 30 6.45 -8.87 -0.11
C ASP A 30 5.40 -7.76 -0.15
N TYR A 31 4.14 -8.13 0.02
CA TYR A 31 3.01 -7.20 0.16
C TYR A 31 2.72 -6.96 1.63
N LEU A 32 2.73 -5.68 2.03
CA LEU A 32 2.21 -5.23 3.33
C LEU A 32 0.83 -4.60 3.12
N LEU A 33 -0.19 -5.22 3.71
CA LEU A 33 -1.56 -4.72 3.69
C LEU A 33 -1.85 -3.98 4.99
N VAL A 34 -2.58 -2.87 4.87
CA VAL A 34 -3.10 -2.08 6.00
C VAL A 34 -4.60 -1.93 5.88
N ARG A 35 -5.28 -1.65 6.99
CA ARG A 35 -6.70 -1.30 6.94
C ARG A 35 -6.88 -0.05 6.08
N LYS A 36 -7.90 -0.03 5.21
CA LYS A 36 -8.21 1.10 4.31
C LYS A 36 -8.25 2.46 5.03
N GLY A 37 -8.91 2.53 6.19
CA GLY A 37 -8.98 3.76 7.00
C GLY A 37 -7.65 4.21 7.63
N SER A 38 -6.61 3.39 7.57
CA SER A 38 -5.27 3.69 8.09
C SER A 38 -4.26 3.93 6.97
N PHE A 39 -4.66 3.86 5.70
CA PHE A 39 -3.75 3.95 4.55
C PHE A 39 -2.96 5.25 4.51
N GLU A 40 -3.64 6.40 4.50
CA GLU A 40 -3.00 7.72 4.47
C GLU A 40 -2.05 7.93 5.66
N ARG A 41 -2.47 7.50 6.85
CA ARG A 41 -1.64 7.54 8.05
C ARG A 41 -0.40 6.65 7.93
N ALA A 42 -0.54 5.45 7.38
CA ALA A 42 0.58 4.53 7.18
C ALA A 42 1.60 5.13 6.20
N VAL A 43 1.14 5.71 5.10
CA VAL A 43 2.00 6.41 4.13
C VAL A 43 2.73 7.57 4.79
N ALA A 44 2.04 8.40 5.58
CA ALA A 44 2.65 9.51 6.28
C ALA A 44 3.74 9.06 7.28
N VAL A 45 3.47 8.00 8.06
CA VAL A 45 4.43 7.41 9.01
C VAL A 45 5.67 6.90 8.28
N LEU A 46 5.48 6.16 7.18
CA LEU A 46 6.60 5.62 6.41
C LEU A 46 7.44 6.73 5.77
N ARG A 47 6.81 7.74 5.16
CA ARG A 47 7.51 8.92 4.62
C ARG A 47 8.28 9.67 5.70
N GLY A 48 7.67 9.84 6.88
CA GLY A 48 8.32 10.49 8.03
C GLY A 48 9.54 9.75 8.58
N LYS A 49 9.67 8.45 8.27
CA LYS A 49 10.84 7.61 8.61
C LYS A 49 11.84 7.47 7.46
N GLY A 50 11.67 8.26 6.39
CA GLY A 50 12.59 8.31 5.25
C GLY A 50 12.27 7.33 4.13
N HIS A 51 11.14 6.61 4.18
CA HIS A 51 10.74 5.70 3.11
C HIS A 51 10.07 6.46 1.95
N THR A 52 10.50 6.17 0.72
CA THR A 52 9.84 6.68 -0.48
C THR A 52 8.59 5.86 -0.79
N VAL A 53 7.43 6.52 -0.85
CA VAL A 53 6.16 5.89 -1.23
C VAL A 53 5.76 6.37 -2.61
N LEU A 54 5.75 5.45 -3.56
CA LEU A 54 5.33 5.66 -4.94
C LEU A 54 3.85 5.30 -5.08
N GLU A 55 3.05 6.23 -5.60
CA GLU A 55 1.69 5.92 -5.99
C GLU A 55 1.70 5.20 -7.33
N LYS A 56 1.33 3.92 -7.31
CA LYS A 56 1.05 3.22 -8.56
C LYS A 56 -0.35 3.61 -9.00
N GLN A 57 -0.45 4.52 -9.97
CA GLN A 57 -1.71 4.77 -10.66
C GLN A 57 -2.16 3.44 -11.27
N ALA A 58 -3.26 2.88 -10.77
CA ALA A 58 -4.00 1.89 -11.53
C ALA A 58 -4.39 2.57 -12.85
N ALA A 59 -4.11 1.93 -13.98
CA ALA A 59 -4.48 2.43 -15.30
C ALA A 59 -5.94 2.89 -15.29
N ASN A 60 -6.15 4.21 -15.19
CA ASN A 60 -7.46 4.80 -15.17
C ASN A 60 -7.99 4.75 -16.61
N LYS A 61 -8.74 3.70 -16.96
CA LYS A 61 -9.56 3.74 -18.16
C LYS A 61 -10.73 4.68 -17.89
N ILE A 62 -10.56 5.90 -18.38
CA ILE A 62 -11.62 6.81 -18.81
C ILE A 62 -12.72 6.04 -19.56
N GLY A 63 -13.98 6.34 -19.26
CA GLY A 63 -15.13 5.82 -20.01
C GLY A 63 -16.48 5.94 -19.31
N GLU A 64 -16.86 7.14 -18.85
CA GLU A 64 -18.28 7.48 -18.76
C GLU A 64 -18.82 7.70 -20.19
N GLY A 65 -19.93 7.06 -20.52
CA GLY A 65 -20.60 7.18 -21.82
C GLY A 65 -21.86 6.33 -21.85
N GLN A 66 -22.96 6.91 -21.38
CA GLN A 66 -24.29 6.32 -21.37
C GLN A 66 -24.84 6.08 -22.79
N GLN A 67 -25.58 4.98 -22.94
CA GLN A 67 -26.76 4.75 -23.78
C GLN A 67 -26.77 5.21 -25.25
N GLU A 68 -26.95 4.27 -26.17
CA GLU A 68 -27.80 4.50 -27.34
C GLU A 68 -28.71 3.29 -27.62
N ILE A 69 -29.98 3.63 -27.84
CA ILE A 69 -31.16 2.80 -28.07
C ILE A 69 -31.25 2.49 -29.57
N LYS A 70 -31.50 1.23 -29.96
CA LYS A 70 -32.13 0.72 -31.21
C LYS A 70 -31.57 -0.70 -31.45
N LYS A 71 -32.36 -1.75 -31.66
CA LYS A 71 -33.65 -1.90 -32.33
C LYS A 71 -34.32 -3.17 -31.83
#